data_AF-A0A661X1V6-F1
#
_entry.id   AF-A0A661X1V6-F1
#
_cell.length_a   1.000
_cell.length_b   1.000
_cell.length_c   1.000
_cell.angle_alpha   90.00
_cell.angle_beta   90.00
_cell.angle_gamma   90.00
#
_symmetry.space_group_name_H-M   'P 1'
#
loop_
_entity.id
_entity.type
_entity.pdbx_description
1 polymer ?
#
loop_
_entity_poly.entity_id
_entity_poly.type
_entity_poly.pdbx_seq_one_letter_code
_entity_poly.pdbx_strand_id
1 'polypeptide(L)' 'MTTNITVRVDAEIARQAKIIAAQKGTSLSAMVGKWLSTLSNRTSEYEKARKRHEKLMEKGLNLGVYGKPTWTREELHERR' A
#
# COMPACT_ATOMS: atom_id res chain seq x y z
N MET A 1 19.31 6.21 2.43
CA MET A 1 20.11 6.06 3.67
C MET A 1 19.75 4.73 4.31
N THR A 2 20.74 4.02 4.87
CA THR A 2 20.53 2.72 5.55
C THR A 2 20.81 2.87 7.04
N THR A 3 19.99 2.23 7.87
CA THR A 3 20.12 2.26 9.34
C THR A 3 20.23 0.83 9.85
N ASN A 4 21.18 0.58 10.74
CA ASN A 4 21.35 -0.73 11.38
C ASN A 4 20.33 -0.89 12.51
N ILE A 5 19.70 -2.06 12.59
CA ILE A 5 18.70 -2.40 13.60
C ILE A 5 19.10 -3.73 14.22
N THR A 6 19.13 -3.78 15.56
CA THR A 6 19.35 -5.01 16.31
C THR A 6 18.01 -5.58 16.74
N VAL A 7 17.74 -6.84 16.40
CA VAL A 7 16.48 -7.53 16.75
C VAL A 7 16.83 -8.81 17.51
N ARG A 8 16.11 -9.07 18.61
CA ARG A 8 16.16 -10.35 19.30
C ARG A 8 15.10 -11.28 18.71
N VAL A 9 15.52 -12.48 18.34
CA VAL A 9 14.66 -13.54 17.82
C VAL A 9 15.10 -14.86 18.43
N ASP A 10 14.19 -15.84 18.40
CA ASP A 10 14.51 -17.20 18.81
C ASP A 10 15.69 -17.77 17.97
N ALA A 11 16.56 -18.54 18.63
CA ALA A 11 17.77 -19.06 18.02
C ALA A 11 17.49 -20.04 16.87
N GLU A 12 16.44 -20.87 16.99
CA GLU A 12 16.06 -21.81 15.94
C GLU A 12 15.44 -21.05 14.76
N ILE A 13 14.62 -20.02 15.02
CA ILE A 13 14.08 -19.15 13.96
C ILE A 13 15.22 -18.46 13.21
N ALA A 14 16.23 -17.92 13.91
CA ALA A 14 17.38 -17.29 13.28
C ALA A 14 18.16 -18.27 12.38
N ARG A 15 18.32 -19.52 12.83
CA ARG A 15 18.99 -20.58 12.07
C ARG A 15 18.24 -20.92 10.79
N GLN A 16 16.94 -21.18 10.89
CA GLN A 16 16.08 -21.50 9.74
C GLN A 16 16.06 -20.34 8.73
N ALA A 17 15.92 -19.11 9.21
CA ALA A 17 15.87 -17.94 8.35
C ALA A 17 17.20 -17.73 7.57
N LYS A 18 18.35 -18.04 8.18
CA LYS A 18 19.65 -18.02 7.47
C LYS A 18 19.73 -19.08 6.37
N ILE A 19 19.24 -20.29 6.62
CA ILE A 19 19.20 -21.37 5.62
C ILE A 19 18.34 -20.94 4.42
N ILE A 20 17.14 -20.41 4.69
CA ILE A 20 16.24 -19.91 3.65
C ILE A 20 16.88 -18.75 2.87
N ALA A 21 17.59 -17.84 3.55
CA ALA A 21 18.29 -16.75 2.91
C ALA A 21 19.35 -17.27 1.92
N ALA A 22 20.17 -18.22 2.37
CA ALA A 22 21.20 -18.85 1.54
C ALA A 22 20.60 -19.59 0.34
N GLN A 23 19.53 -20.36 0.53
CA GLN A 23 18.80 -21.04 -0.55
C GLN A 23 18.27 -20.05 -1.60
N LYS A 24 17.89 -18.84 -1.18
CA LYS A 24 17.39 -17.78 -2.07
C LYS A 24 18.49 -16.86 -2.60
N GLY A 25 19.77 -17.14 -2.32
CA GLY A 25 20.90 -16.31 -2.76
C GLY A 25 20.91 -14.90 -2.16
N THR A 26 20.33 -14.71 -0.97
CA THR A 26 20.25 -13.41 -0.28
C THR A 26 20.79 -13.50 1.15
N SER A 27 21.04 -12.36 1.79
CA SER A 27 21.33 -12.31 3.22
C SER A 27 20.04 -12.22 4.06
N LEU A 28 20.13 -12.64 5.32
CA LEU A 28 19.03 -12.50 6.29
C LEU A 28 18.64 -11.03 6.45
N SER A 29 19.62 -10.14 6.60
CA SER A 29 19.39 -8.69 6.75
C SER A 29 18.68 -8.10 5.51
N ALA A 30 19.07 -8.52 4.30
CA ALA A 30 18.40 -8.08 3.08
C ALA A 30 16.95 -8.60 3.00
N MET A 31 16.71 -9.84 3.42
CA MET A 31 15.36 -10.43 3.46
C MET A 31 14.46 -9.68 4.43
N VAL A 32 14.95 -9.39 5.64
CA VAL A 32 14.24 -8.61 6.66
C VAL A 32 13.98 -7.19 6.16
N GLY A 33 14.98 -6.53 5.55
CA GLY A 33 14.81 -5.20 4.96
C GLY A 33 13.73 -5.16 3.89
N LYS A 34 13.68 -6.16 2.99
CA LYS A 34 12.64 -6.28 1.96
C LYS A 34 11.25 -6.48 2.57
N TRP A 35 11.15 -7.31 3.61
CA TRP A 35 9.88 -7.53 4.32
C TRP A 35 9.39 -6.25 5.02
N LEU A 36 10.27 -5.54 5.72
CA LEU A 36 9.95 -4.25 6.36
C LEU A 36 9.53 -3.19 5.34
N SER A 37 10.20 -3.11 4.19
CA SER A 37 9.81 -2.19 3.10
C SER A 37 8.45 -2.55 2.51
N THR A 38 8.14 -3.84 2.38
CA THR A 38 6.82 -4.28 1.90
C THR A 38 5.73 -3.91 2.90
N LEU A 39 6.00 -4.09 4.20
CA LEU A 39 5.07 -3.73 5.26
C LEU A 39 4.82 -2.22 5.29
N SER A 40 5.88 -1.40 5.21
CA SER A 40 5.75 0.07 5.23
C SER A 40 5.04 0.61 3.99
N ASN A 41 5.32 0.05 2.80
CA ASN A 41 4.67 0.46 1.57
C ASN A 41 3.17 0.17 1.59
N ARG A 42 2.74 -0.98 2.12
CA ARG A 42 1.30 -1.31 2.24
C ARG A 42 0.56 -0.29 3.08
N THR A 43 1.10 0.07 4.24
CA THR A 43 0.51 1.09 5.12
C THR A 43 0.51 2.47 4.45
N SER A 44 1.60 2.82 3.76
CA SER A 44 1.73 4.12 3.08
C SER A 44 0.75 4.29 1.93
N GLU A 45 0.60 3.29 1.05
CA GLU A 45 -0.31 3.39 -0.09
C GLU A 45 -1.77 3.42 0.34
N TYR A 46 -2.15 2.62 1.35
CA TYR A 46 -3.46 2.68 1.95
C TYR A 46 -3.75 4.07 2.54
N GLU A 47 -2.85 4.60 3.37
CA GLU A 47 -3.03 5.92 4.00
C GLU A 47 -3.06 7.05 2.96
N LYS A 48 -2.27 6.97 1.90
CA LYS A 48 -2.34 7.92 0.77
C LYS A 48 -3.68 7.84 0.04
N ALA A 49 -4.19 6.65 -0.22
CA ALA A 49 -5.48 6.46 -0.87
C ALA A 49 -6.62 7.01 0.00
N ARG A 50 -6.60 6.68 1.30
CA ARG A 50 -7.53 7.18 2.30
C ARG A 50 -7.54 8.70 2.36
N LYS A 51 -6.38 9.35 2.58
CA LYS A 51 -6.28 10.82 2.63
C LYS A 51 -6.77 11.50 1.36
N ARG A 52 -6.51 10.87 0.19
CA ARG A 52 -6.99 11.38 -1.10
C ARG A 52 -8.52 11.32 -1.18
N HIS A 53 -9.14 10.24 -0.72
CA HIS A 53 -10.58 10.10 -0.67
C HIS A 53 -11.22 11.05 0.35
N GLU A 54 -10.68 11.15 1.56
CA GLU A 54 -11.15 12.11 2.57
C GLU A 54 -11.17 13.54 2.01
N LYS A 55 -10.07 13.97 1.38
CA LYS A 55 -9.99 15.30 0.73
C LYS A 55 -11.00 15.48 -0.41
N LEU A 56 -11.27 14.42 -1.18
CA LEU A 56 -12.25 14.44 -2.26
C LEU A 56 -13.68 14.54 -1.71
N MET A 57 -13.97 13.87 -0.59
CA MET A 57 -15.26 13.95 0.10
C MET A 57 -15.49 15.33 0.73
N GLU A 58 -14.48 15.89 1.41
CA GLU A 58 -14.55 17.23 2.01
C GLU A 58 -14.77 18.32 0.97
N LYS A 59 -14.02 18.25 -0.15
CA LYS A 59 -14.16 19.23 -1.24
C LYS A 59 -15.46 19.02 -2.03
N GLY A 60 -15.94 17.79 -2.11
CA GLY A 60 -17.00 17.38 -3.02
C GLY A 60 -16.53 17.32 -4.47
N LEU A 61 -17.33 16.65 -5.31
CA LEU A 61 -17.12 16.60 -6.76
C LEU A 61 -17.97 17.68 -7.44
N ASN A 62 -17.35 18.52 -8.27
CA ASN A 62 -18.11 19.35 -9.19
C ASN A 62 -18.58 18.47 -10.36
N LEU A 63 -19.80 17.97 -10.25
CA LEU A 63 -20.44 17.12 -11.25
C LEU A 63 -21.05 17.92 -12.41
N GLY A 64 -20.87 19.24 -12.47
CA GLY A 64 -21.42 20.11 -13.51
C GLY A 64 -22.94 20.26 -13.48
N VAL A 65 -23.61 19.68 -12.48
CA VAL A 65 -25.07 19.61 -12.41
C VAL A 65 -25.73 20.78 -11.68
N TYR A 66 -25.00 21.75 -11.12
CA TYR A 66 -25.57 22.91 -10.39
C TYR A 66 -26.78 22.57 -9.48
N GLY A 67 -26.79 21.37 -8.86
CA GLY A 67 -27.87 20.87 -8.01
C GLY A 67 -28.99 20.06 -8.70
N LYS A 68 -29.06 20.00 -10.04
CA LYS A 68 -30.02 19.17 -10.79
C LYS A 68 -29.37 18.54 -12.03
N PRO A 69 -29.26 17.20 -12.09
CA PRO A 69 -28.87 16.53 -13.33
C PRO A 69 -29.88 16.82 -14.44
N THR A 70 -29.39 17.09 -15.65
CA THR A 70 -30.22 17.25 -16.85
C THR A 70 -30.42 15.95 -17.61
N TRP A 71 -29.75 14.88 -17.17
CA TRP A 71 -29.72 13.57 -17.80
C TRP A 71 -30.40 12.53 -16.92
N THR A 72 -31.03 11.53 -17.56
CA THR A 72 -31.48 10.31 -16.91
C THR A 72 -30.34 9.28 -16.85
N ARG A 73 -30.49 8.26 -16.00
CA ARG A 73 -29.51 7.19 -15.91
C ARG A 73 -29.42 6.44 -17.25
N GLU A 74 -30.55 6.25 -17.90
CA GLU A 74 -30.71 5.57 -19.18
C GLU A 74 -29.96 6.31 -20.29
N GLU A 75 -30.09 7.64 -20.36
CA GLU A 75 -29.37 8.50 -21.31
C GLU A 75 -27.84 8.45 -21.14
N LEU A 76 -27.32 8.33 -19.90
CA LEU A 76 -25.88 8.16 -19.66
C LEU A 76 -25.36 6.76 -20.01
N HIS A 77 -26.22 5.74 -19.90
CA HIS A 77 -25.85 4.35 -20.21
C HIS A 77 -25.97 4.01 -21.69
N GLU A 78 -26.60 4.87 -22.48
CA GLU A 78 -26.70 4.74 -23.94
C GLU A 78 -25.31 4.95 -24.56
N ARG A 79 -24.51 3.89 -24.59
CA ARG A 79 -23.29 3.82 -25.38
C ARG A 79 -23.68 3.82 -26.86
N ARG A 80 -23.48 4.95 -27.54
CA ARG A 80 -23.25 4.95 -28.99
C ARG A 80 -21.82 4.55 -29.29
#